data_AF-A0A0E3PZP0-F1
#
_entry.id   AF-A0A0E3PZP0-F1
#
_cell.length_a   1.000
_cell.length_b   1.000
_cell.length_c   1.000
_cell.angle_alpha   90.00
_cell.angle_beta   90.00
_cell.angle_gamma   90.00
#
_symmetry.space_group_name_H-M   'P 1'
#
loop_
_entity.id
_entity.type
_entity.pdbx_description
1 polymer ?
#
loop_
_entity_poly.entity_id
_entity_poly.type
_entity_poly.pdbx_seq_one_letter_code
_entity_poly.pdbx_strand_id
1 'polypeptide(L)'
;MNYSIEKARQLGYKGIIIFGNPDYYHRFGFVNAKEYDIRTSWGDNFDAFMALELYDGSLRGISGKFYEDEVFKIENEELEDFEKQFPYKEKHITDTQLKL
;
A
#
# COMPACT_ATOMS: atom_id res chain seq x y z
N MET A 1 -8.30 10.14 6.07
CA MET A 1 -7.87 10.02 4.66
C MET A 1 -7.73 11.37 3.97
N ASN A 2 -8.79 12.16 3.84
CA ASN A 2 -8.77 13.44 3.09
C ASN A 2 -7.65 14.41 3.50
N TYR A 3 -7.35 14.53 4.80
CA TYR A 3 -6.24 15.37 5.28
C TYR A 3 -4.89 14.96 4.68
N SER A 4 -4.57 13.66 4.66
CA SER A 4 -3.31 13.14 4.12
C SER A 4 -3.23 13.30 2.60
N ILE A 5 -4.34 13.08 1.89
CA ILE A 5 -4.42 13.32 0.44
C ILE A 5 -4.11 14.80 0.13
N GLU A 6 -4.73 15.71 0.87
CA GLU A 6 -4.50 17.14 0.69
C GLU A 6 -3.06 17.54 1.04
N LYS A 7 -2.49 16.95 2.09
CA LYS A 7 -1.09 17.17 2.42
C LYS A 7 -0.15 16.68 1.31
N ALA A 8 -0.44 15.53 0.70
CA ALA A 8 0.34 15.01 -0.42
C ALA A 8 0.28 15.93 -1.65
N ARG A 9 -0.89 16.54 -1.93
CA ARG A 9 -1.02 17.59 -2.95
C ARG A 9 -0.16 18.81 -2.63
N GLN A 10 -0.14 19.27 -1.38
CA GLN A 10 0.68 20.43 -0.99
C GLN A 10 2.19 20.16 -1.14
N LEU A 11 2.60 18.90 -1.01
CA LEU A 11 3.99 18.47 -1.19
C LEU A 11 4.36 18.25 -2.67
N GLY A 12 3.42 18.38 -3.60
CA GLY A 12 3.68 18.27 -5.04
C GLY A 12 3.80 16.83 -5.57
N TYR A 13 3.34 15.83 -4.82
CA TYR A 13 3.30 14.46 -5.30
C TYR A 13 2.28 14.28 -6.42
N LYS A 14 2.55 13.35 -7.35
CA LYS A 14 1.67 13.10 -8.50
C LYS A 14 0.55 12.09 -8.22
N GLY A 15 0.76 11.16 -7.31
CA GLY A 15 -0.21 10.14 -7.00
C GLY A 15 0.08 9.43 -5.68
N ILE A 16 -0.87 8.64 -5.23
CA ILE A 16 -0.74 7.77 -4.06
C ILE A 16 -0.97 6.34 -4.53
N ILE A 17 -0.08 5.43 -4.16
CA ILE A 17 -0.24 3.97 -4.32
C ILE A 17 -0.50 3.37 -2.93
N ILE A 18 -1.45 2.44 -2.85
CA ILE A 18 -1.77 1.72 -1.60
C ILE A 18 -2.09 0.25 -1.87
N PHE A 19 -1.96 -0.56 -0.83
CA PHE A 19 -2.59 -1.88 -0.71
C PHE A 19 -3.75 -1.77 0.29
N GLY A 20 -5.00 -1.79 -0.18
CA GLY A 20 -6.17 -1.53 0.67
C GLY A 20 -7.48 -2.08 0.12
N ASN A 21 -8.51 -2.15 0.95
CA ASN A 21 -9.82 -2.68 0.56
C ASN A 21 -10.57 -1.72 -0.40
N PRO A 22 -10.90 -2.15 -1.64
CA PRO A 22 -11.64 -1.32 -2.61
C PRO A 22 -12.94 -0.72 -2.08
N ASP A 23 -13.72 -1.48 -1.31
CA ASP A 23 -15.02 -1.05 -0.75
C ASP A 23 -14.88 0.17 0.16
N TYR A 24 -13.71 0.32 0.80
CA TYR A 24 -13.40 1.47 1.63
C TYR A 24 -12.77 2.61 0.81
N TYR A 25 -11.77 2.30 -0.03
CA TYR A 25 -10.92 3.32 -0.65
C TYR A 25 -11.51 3.96 -1.90
N HIS A 26 -12.45 3.32 -2.60
CA HIS A 26 -13.18 3.94 -3.71
C HIS A 26 -13.89 5.25 -3.30
N ARG A 27 -14.30 5.36 -2.03
CA ARG A 27 -14.93 6.57 -1.47
C ARG A 27 -14.05 7.82 -1.54
N PHE A 28 -12.74 7.66 -1.72
CA PHE A 28 -11.76 8.75 -1.83
C PHE A 28 -11.21 8.94 -3.25
N GLY A 29 -11.75 8.21 -4.23
CA GLY A 29 -11.33 8.29 -5.64
C GLY A 29 -10.16 7.38 -6.01
N PHE A 30 -9.74 6.48 -5.12
CA PHE A 30 -8.78 5.43 -5.51
C PHE A 30 -9.42 4.50 -6.53
N VAL A 31 -8.64 4.11 -7.53
CA VAL A 31 -8.98 3.10 -8.54
C VAL A 31 -7.92 2.01 -8.53
N ASN A 32 -8.16 0.88 -9.19
CA ASN A 32 -7.12 -0.14 -9.31
C ASN A 32 -5.91 0.43 -10.09
N ALA A 33 -4.68 0.15 -9.64
CA ALA A 33 -3.46 0.66 -10.26
C ALA A 33 -3.26 0.23 -11.73
N LYS A 34 -3.96 -0.83 -12.18
CA LYS A 34 -3.94 -1.29 -13.58
C LYS A 34 -4.48 -0.26 -14.57
N GLU A 35 -5.32 0.67 -14.12
CA GLU A 35 -5.82 1.78 -14.96
C GLU A 35 -4.67 2.67 -15.47
N TYR A 36 -3.52 2.63 -14.79
CA TYR A 36 -2.29 3.33 -15.16
C TYR A 36 -1.19 2.39 -15.68
N ASP A 37 -1.49 1.11 -15.95
CA ASP A 37 -0.49 0.05 -16.24
C ASP A 37 0.65 0.00 -15.21
N ILE A 38 0.30 0.22 -13.94
CA ILE A 38 1.21 0.08 -12.79
C ILE A 38 0.96 -1.29 -12.13
N ARG A 39 2.04 -2.02 -11.89
CA ARG A 39 2.06 -3.36 -11.28
C ARG A 39 2.96 -3.37 -10.05
N THR A 40 2.85 -4.39 -9.22
CA THR A 40 3.78 -4.59 -8.11
C THR A 40 5.21 -4.82 -8.62
N SER A 41 6.20 -4.76 -7.73
CA SER A 41 7.60 -5.02 -8.09
C SER A 41 7.81 -6.43 -8.66
N TRP A 42 7.02 -7.40 -8.20
CA TRP A 42 6.99 -8.78 -8.73
C TRP A 42 6.13 -8.95 -9.98
N GLY A 43 5.43 -7.91 -10.44
CA GLY A 43 4.74 -7.88 -11.74
C GLY A 43 3.25 -8.25 -11.71
N ASP A 44 2.67 -8.41 -10.53
CA ASP A 44 1.26 -8.74 -10.35
C ASP A 44 0.37 -7.50 -10.20
N ASN A 45 -0.94 -7.72 -10.25
CA ASN A 45 -1.96 -6.76 -9.87
C ASN A 45 -3.15 -7.51 -9.26
N PHE A 46 -3.73 -6.96 -8.21
CA PHE A 46 -4.90 -7.49 -7.52
C PHE A 46 -5.79 -6.33 -7.06
N ASP A 47 -7.05 -6.59 -6.73
CA ASP A 47 -8.03 -5.54 -6.44
C ASP A 47 -7.58 -4.57 -5.36
N ALA A 48 -6.87 -5.07 -4.35
CA ALA A 48 -6.36 -4.24 -3.27
C ALA A 48 -5.19 -3.33 -3.68
N PHE A 49 -4.56 -3.52 -4.84
CA PHE A 49 -3.48 -2.65 -5.33
C PHE A 49 -4.06 -1.46 -6.08
N MET A 50 -4.13 -0.31 -5.39
CA MET A 50 -4.89 0.86 -5.83
C MET A 50 -4.01 2.09 -5.99
N ALA A 51 -4.42 2.98 -6.90
CA ALA A 51 -3.80 4.25 -7.20
C ALA A 51 -4.81 5.40 -7.10
N LEU A 52 -4.34 6.58 -6.71
CA LEU A 52 -5.07 7.84 -6.75
C LEU A 52 -4.21 8.90 -7.41
N GLU A 53 -4.68 9.48 -8.52
CA GLU A 53 -4.14 10.72 -9.06
C GLU A 53 -4.42 11.91 -8.12
N LEU A 54 -3.40 12.72 -7.87
CA LEU A 54 -3.53 13.89 -6.99
C LEU A 54 -3.98 15.16 -7.74
N TYR A 55 -3.75 15.21 -9.05
CA TYR A 55 -4.25 16.24 -9.97
C TYR A 55 -4.72 15.58 -11.26
N ASP A 56 -5.55 16.28 -12.04
CA ASP A 56 -6.03 15.75 -13.31
C ASP A 56 -4.87 15.38 -14.25
N GLY A 57 -4.81 14.11 -14.65
CA GLY A 57 -3.77 13.56 -15.52
C GLY A 57 -2.35 13.52 -14.92
N SER A 58 -2.18 13.65 -13.61
CA SER A 58 -0.84 13.66 -12.99
C SER A 58 -0.09 12.32 -13.08
N LEU A 59 -0.78 11.21 -13.34
CA LEU A 59 -0.19 9.91 -13.66
C LEU A 59 -0.22 9.58 -15.15
N ARG A 60 -0.71 10.48 -16.02
CA ARG A 60 -0.69 10.26 -17.48
C ARG A 60 0.75 10.01 -17.96
N GLY A 61 0.94 8.89 -18.65
CA GLY A 61 2.25 8.47 -19.18
C GLY A 61 3.18 7.85 -18.14
N ILE A 62 2.72 7.62 -16.91
CA ILE A 62 3.43 6.87 -15.89
C ILE A 62 2.88 5.44 -15.89
N SER A 63 3.76 4.47 -16.15
CA SER A 63 3.46 3.03 -16.11
C SER A 63 4.66 2.25 -15.59
N GLY A 64 4.49 0.96 -15.33
CA GLY A 64 5.57 0.05 -14.97
C GLY A 64 5.41 -0.61 -13.61
N LYS A 65 6.51 -0.73 -12.86
CA LYS A 65 6.54 -1.45 -11.57
C LYS A 65 6.71 -0.48 -10.41
N PHE A 66 5.85 -0.61 -9.41
CA PHE A 66 5.98 0.07 -8.13
C PHE A 66 6.94 -0.70 -7.23
N TYR A 67 7.96 -0.01 -6.74
CA TYR A 67 8.91 -0.52 -5.77
C TYR A 67 8.68 0.21 -4.45
N GLU A 68 8.37 -0.55 -3.40
CA GLU A 68 8.30 -0.03 -2.04
C GLU A 68 9.69 0.38 -1.56
N ASP A 69 9.73 1.31 -0.60
CA ASP A 69 10.97 1.68 0.07
C ASP A 69 11.54 0.48 0.85
N GLU A 70 12.86 0.42 0.99
CA GLU A 70 13.52 -0.69 1.68
C GLU A 70 13.14 -0.78 3.16
N VAL A 71 12.63 0.30 3.76
CA VAL A 71 12.08 0.28 5.13
C VAL A 71 10.93 -0.72 5.32
N PHE A 72 10.27 -1.15 4.25
CA PHE A 72 9.22 -2.18 4.30
C PHE A 72 9.77 -3.62 4.22
N LYS A 73 11.07 -3.80 3.93
CA LYS A 73 11.72 -5.11 3.97
C LYS A 73 12.17 -5.36 5.40
N ILE A 74 11.50 -6.27 6.09
CA ILE A 74 11.84 -6.67 7.46
C ILE A 74 12.47 -8.05 7.39
N GLU A 75 13.71 -8.16 7.90
CA GLU A 75 14.37 -9.44 8.06
C GLU A 75 13.82 -10.17 9.30
N ASN A 76 13.75 -11.50 9.25
CA ASN A 76 13.20 -12.28 10.37
C ASN A 76 13.95 -12.02 11.69
N GLU A 77 15.27 -11.83 11.63
CA GLU A 77 16.10 -11.53 12.80
C GLU A 77 15.75 -10.18 13.43
N GLU A 78 15.53 -9.14 12.63
CA GLU A 78 15.10 -7.81 13.11
C GLU A 78 13.74 -7.89 13.80
N LEU A 79 12.80 -8.63 13.21
CA LEU A 79 11.49 -8.86 13.81
C LEU A 79 11.60 -9.62 15.16
N GLU A 80 12.40 -10.68 15.20
CA GLU A 80 12.62 -11.46 16.43
C GLU A 80 13.26 -10.62 17.54
N ASP A 81 14.23 -9.77 17.22
CA ASP A 81 14.87 -8.88 18.18
C ASP A 81 13.92 -7.77 18.68
N PHE A 82 13.05 -7.26 17.81
CA PHE A 82 11.99 -6.33 18.21
C PHE A 82 10.95 -7.01 19.12
N GLU A 83 10.53 -8.25 18.81
CA GLU A 83 9.57 -9.01 19.64
C GLU A 83 10.10 -9.24 21.07
N LYS A 84 11.41 -9.47 21.25
CA LYS A 84 12.05 -9.65 22.58
C LYS A 84 11.93 -8.42 23.49
N GLN A 85 11.62 -7.24 22.96
CA GLN A 85 11.43 -6.02 23.75
C GLN A 85 10.10 -5.98 24.51
N PHE A 86 9.16 -6.86 24.16
CA PHE A 86 7.85 -6.96 24.81
C PHE A 86 7.80 -8.16 25.78
N PRO A 87 6.90 -8.15 26.77
CA PRO A 87 6.63 -9.34 27.57
C PRO A 87 6.26 -10.53 26.67
N TYR A 88 6.83 -11.70 26.95
CA TYR A 88 6.59 -12.91 26.17
C TYR A 88 5.08 -13.20 26.01
N LYS A 89 4.68 -13.56 24.79
CA LYS A 89 3.33 -14.02 24.44
C LYS A 89 3.43 -15.24 23.52
N GLU A 90 2.55 -16.22 23.74
CA GLU A 90 2.40 -17.36 22.83
C GLU A 90 1.77 -16.88 21.50
N LYS A 91 2.34 -17.31 20.36
CA LYS A 91 1.77 -17.00 19.03
C LYS A 91 0.52 -17.84 18.83
N HIS A 92 -0.65 -17.21 18.91
CA HIS A 92 -1.93 -17.84 18.60
C HIS A 92 -2.34 -17.58 17.14
N ILE A 93 -2.93 -18.61 16.52
CA ILE A 93 -3.66 -18.47 15.26
C ILE A 93 -5.15 -18.47 15.62
N THR A 94 -5.82 -17.40 15.23
CA THR A 94 -7.27 -17.23 15.40
C THR A 94 -7.98 -17.51 14.08
N ASP A 95 -9.28 -17.79 14.13
CA ASP A 95 -10.10 -18.01 12.93
C ASP A 95 -10.07 -16.81 11.96
N THR A 96 -9.80 -15.60 12.46
CA THR A 96 -9.64 -14.38 11.64
C THR A 96 -8.31 -14.27 10.90
N GLN A 97 -7.35 -15.15 11.20
CA GLN A 97 -6.03 -15.21 10.56
C GLN A 97 -5.92 -16.38 9.57
N LEU A 98 -6.95 -17.24 9.49
CA LEU A 98 -7.01 -18.35 8.54
C LEU A 98 -7.51 -17.81 7.18
N LYS A 99 -6.80 -18.20 6.11
CA LYS A 99 -6.99 -17.72 4.73
C LYS A 99 -8.43 -17.94 4.24
N LEU A 100 -9.04 -16.89 3.68
CA LEU A 100 -10.05 -17.01 2.62
C LEU A 100 -9.36 -17.44 1.33
#